data_AF-A0A8J5Q5B6-F1
#
_entry.id   AF-A0A8J5Q5B6-F1
#
_cell.length_a   1.000
_cell.length_b   1.000
_cell.length_c   1.000
_cell.angle_alpha   90.00
_cell.angle_beta   90.00
_cell.angle_gamma   90.00
#
_symmetry.space_group_name_H-M   'P 1'
#
loop_
_entity.id
_entity.type
_entity.pdbx_description
1 polymer ?
#
loop_
_entity_poly.entity_id
_entity_poly.type
_entity_poly.pdbx_seq_one_letter_code
_entity_poly.pdbx_strand_id
1 'polypeptide(L)'
;MSDSTSKVRVPRKQVRQKKSLIETYVTPKFKKDLKFGAVAFVLMCIGIFHYAYIMRQLVLDPYMEKKRLIPLVIVFLVNVIFLGYLLLWKAYPIVYAEEIAQEKAETEQLRQAEQEQRLKKKE
;
A
#
# COMPACT_ATOMS: atom_id res chain seq x y z
N MET A 1 42.62 -62.56 -1.28
CA MET A 1 41.91 -62.17 -0.06
C MET A 1 41.57 -60.71 -0.19
N SER A 2 40.27 -60.46 -0.28
CA SER A 2 39.60 -59.22 -0.64
C SER A 2 39.29 -58.45 0.63
N ASP A 3 39.62 -57.16 0.70
CA ASP A 3 38.96 -56.26 1.65
C ASP A 3 39.03 -54.81 1.16
N SER A 4 38.07 -54.45 0.31
CA SER A 4 37.77 -53.07 -0.06
C SER A 4 36.60 -52.60 0.80
N THR A 5 36.90 -52.01 1.95
CA THR A 5 35.90 -51.34 2.79
C THR A 5 35.38 -50.09 2.08
N SER A 6 34.32 -50.24 1.29
CA SER A 6 33.57 -49.10 0.75
C SER A 6 32.74 -48.48 1.89
N LYS A 7 33.20 -47.31 2.38
CA LYS A 7 32.42 -46.49 3.30
C LYS A 7 31.22 -45.91 2.54
N VAL A 8 30.08 -46.57 2.66
CA VAL A 8 28.77 -46.07 2.23
C VAL A 8 28.50 -44.74 2.97
N ARG A 9 28.59 -43.61 2.25
CA ARG A 9 28.19 -42.30 2.76
C ARG A 9 26.67 -42.25 2.84
N VAL A 10 26.14 -42.29 4.06
CA VAL A 10 24.73 -42.05 4.35
C VAL A 10 24.38 -40.62 3.87
N PRO A 11 23.31 -40.42 3.07
CA PRO A 11 22.91 -39.10 2.63
C PRO A 11 22.50 -38.26 3.85
N ARG A 12 23.19 -37.12 4.00
CA ARG A 12 22.95 -36.11 5.02
C ARG A 12 21.48 -35.67 4.93
N LYS A 13 20.71 -36.07 5.93
CA LYS A 13 19.29 -35.75 6.16
C LYS A 13 19.08 -34.26 5.83
N GLN A 14 18.40 -33.98 4.71
CA GLN A 14 17.98 -32.62 4.39
C GLN A 14 17.08 -32.15 5.53
N VAL A 15 17.56 -31.20 6.32
CA VAL A 15 16.75 -30.48 7.29
C VAL A 15 15.74 -29.71 6.46
N ARG A 16 14.59 -30.32 6.23
CA ARG A 16 13.39 -29.68 5.67
C ARG A 16 13.09 -28.53 6.63
N GLN A 17 13.57 -27.34 6.32
CA GLN A 17 13.22 -26.13 7.05
C GLN A 17 11.70 -26.03 6.97
N LYS A 18 11.02 -26.39 8.06
CA LYS A 18 9.60 -26.15 8.22
C LYS A 18 9.45 -24.62 8.16
N LYS A 19 9.10 -24.09 6.98
CA LYS A 19 8.61 -22.72 6.84
C LYS A 19 7.58 -22.51 7.94
N SER A 20 7.78 -21.46 8.74
CA SER A 20 6.88 -21.20 9.86
C SER A 20 5.46 -21.03 9.31
N LEU A 21 4.45 -21.55 10.02
CA LEU A 21 3.05 -21.42 9.58
C LEU A 21 2.65 -19.95 9.35
N ILE A 22 3.34 -19.02 10.00
CA ILE A 22 3.17 -17.57 9.83
C ILE A 22 3.56 -17.11 8.41
N GLU A 23 4.61 -17.67 7.81
CA GLU A 23 4.98 -17.37 6.41
C GLU A 23 3.97 -17.92 5.40
N THR A 24 3.14 -18.89 5.81
CA THR A 24 2.14 -19.52 4.92
C THR A 24 0.86 -18.69 4.83
N TYR A 25 0.51 -17.93 5.88
CA TYR A 25 -0.71 -17.11 5.91
C TYR A 25 -0.45 -15.61 5.75
N VAL A 26 0.74 -15.13 6.13
CA VAL A 26 1.09 -13.71 5.98
C VAL A 26 1.76 -13.50 4.63
N THR A 27 0.93 -13.31 3.60
CA THR A 27 1.42 -12.91 2.29
C THR A 27 2.06 -11.51 2.35
N PRO A 28 3.08 -11.23 1.53
CA PRO A 28 3.69 -9.90 1.47
C PRO A 28 2.66 -8.81 1.09
N LYS A 29 1.63 -9.16 0.30
CA LYS A 29 0.48 -8.28 0.02
C LYS A 29 -0.29 -7.91 1.29
N PHE A 30 -0.63 -8.88 2.13
CA PHE A 30 -1.35 -8.61 3.38
C PHE A 30 -0.57 -7.66 4.32
N LYS A 31 0.77 -7.76 4.37
CA LYS A 31 1.60 -6.82 5.16
C LYS A 31 1.55 -5.40 4.61
N LYS A 32 1.52 -5.23 3.28
CA LYS A 32 1.42 -3.92 2.62
C LYS A 32 0.04 -3.30 2.88
N ASP A 33 -1.02 -4.08 2.67
CA ASP A 33 -2.40 -3.66 2.89
C ASP A 33 -2.66 -3.29 4.35
N LEU A 34 -2.10 -4.05 5.30
CA LEU A 34 -2.23 -3.73 6.74
C LEU A 34 -1.53 -2.41 7.10
N LYS A 35 -0.34 -2.14 6.52
CA LYS A 35 0.36 -0.87 6.74
C LYS A 35 -0.41 0.31 6.14
N PHE A 36 -0.91 0.15 4.90
CA PHE A 36 -1.73 1.17 4.26
C PHE A 36 -3.03 1.40 5.04
N GLY A 37 -3.69 0.32 5.46
CA GLY A 37 -4.90 0.35 6.28
C GLY A 37 -4.68 1.02 7.63
N ALA A 38 -3.55 0.76 8.30
CA ALA A 38 -3.20 1.43 9.55
C ALA A 38 -3.01 2.94 9.36
N VAL A 39 -2.30 3.35 8.30
CA VAL A 39 -2.14 4.77 7.97
C VAL A 39 -3.49 5.41 7.65
N ALA A 40 -4.29 4.78 6.77
CA ALA A 40 -5.62 5.25 6.41
C ALA A 40 -6.55 5.37 7.63
N PHE A 41 -6.49 4.42 8.56
CA PHE A 41 -7.25 4.45 9.81
C PHE A 41 -6.89 5.66 10.67
N VAL A 42 -5.60 5.95 10.84
CA VAL A 42 -5.15 7.13 11.60
C VAL A 42 -5.65 8.43 10.95
N LEU A 43 -5.55 8.56 9.63
CA LEU A 43 -6.04 9.75 8.93
C LEU A 43 -7.57 9.88 9.06
N MET A 44 -8.30 8.76 9.00
CA MET A 44 -9.74 8.73 9.22
C MET A 44 -10.10 9.19 10.64
N CYS A 45 -9.39 8.73 11.67
CA CYS A 45 -9.58 9.20 13.04
C CYS A 45 -9.39 10.71 13.15
N ILE A 46 -8.34 11.27 12.54
CA ILE A 46 -8.10 12.73 12.53
C ILE A 46 -9.29 13.45 11.89
N GLY A 47 -9.80 12.96 10.76
CA GLY A 47 -10.99 13.51 10.11
C GLY A 47 -12.23 13.48 11.00
N ILE A 48 -12.52 12.34 11.63
CA ILE A 48 -13.67 12.18 12.53
C ILE A 48 -13.56 13.11 13.75
N PHE A 49 -12.39 13.21 14.39
CA PHE A 49 -12.19 14.10 15.53
C PHE A 49 -12.33 15.58 15.16
N HIS A 50 -11.82 15.96 13.99
CA HIS A 50 -11.94 17.33 13.51
C HIS A 50 -13.40 17.69 13.18
N TYR A 51 -14.13 16.76 12.57
CA TYR A 51 -15.58 16.90 12.35
C TYR A 51 -16.34 16.99 13.67
N ALA A 52 -16.06 16.10 14.62
CA ALA A 52 -16.69 16.10 15.94
C ALA A 52 -16.44 17.41 16.70
N TYR A 53 -15.25 18.00 16.54
CA TYR A 53 -14.93 19.31 17.09
C TYR A 53 -15.83 20.42 16.51
N ILE A 54 -16.03 20.45 15.19
CA ILE A 54 -16.92 21.42 14.54
C ILE A 54 -18.37 21.22 14.99
N MET A 55 -18.83 19.97 15.02
CA MET A 55 -20.18 19.65 15.50
C MET A 55 -20.38 20.03 16.97
N ARG A 56 -19.37 19.83 17.81
CA ARG A 56 -19.41 20.28 19.21
C ARG A 56 -19.57 21.80 19.31
N GLN A 57 -18.87 22.56 18.46
CA GLN A 57 -19.05 24.02 18.45
C GLN A 57 -20.45 24.44 18.00
N LEU A 58 -21.01 23.76 16.99
CA LEU A 58 -22.37 24.00 16.51
C LEU A 58 -23.44 23.64 17.55
N VAL A 59 -23.21 22.59 18.34
CA VAL A 59 -24.14 22.18 19.41
C VAL A 59 -24.08 23.15 20.59
N LEU A 60 -22.90 23.64 20.95
CA LEU A 60 -22.71 24.58 22.07
C LEU A 60 -23.18 26.00 21.73
N ASP A 61 -23.06 26.42 20.47
CA ASP A 61 -23.51 27.72 19.98
C ASP A 61 -24.32 27.55 18.68
N PRO A 62 -25.62 27.24 18.77
CA PRO A 62 -26.47 27.01 17.60
C PRO A 62 -26.72 28.27 16.77
N TYR A 63 -26.44 29.45 17.32
CA TYR A 63 -26.57 30.73 16.62
C TYR A 63 -25.22 31.29 16.17
N MET A 64 -24.18 30.44 16.11
CA MET A 64 -22.84 30.85 15.70
C MET A 64 -22.89 31.58 14.36
N GLU A 65 -22.34 32.79 14.34
CA GLU A 65 -22.31 33.61 13.14
C GLU A 65 -21.62 32.88 11.98
N LYS A 66 -22.22 32.97 10.78
CA LYS A 66 -21.68 32.37 9.55
C LYS A 66 -20.22 32.75 9.29
N LYS A 67 -19.81 33.95 9.72
CA LYS A 67 -18.43 34.44 9.62
C LYS A 67 -17.40 33.59 10.38
N ARG A 68 -17.82 32.89 11.45
CA ARG A 68 -16.99 31.95 12.21
C ARG A 68 -17.13 30.51 11.73
N LEU A 69 -18.32 30.11 11.27
CA LEU A 69 -18.57 28.77 10.79
C LEU A 69 -17.87 28.46 9.45
N ILE A 70 -17.94 29.40 8.50
CA ILE A 70 -17.35 29.24 7.16
C ILE A 70 -15.85 28.88 7.22
N PRO A 71 -14.98 29.61 7.95
CA PRO A 71 -13.57 29.25 8.01
C PRO A 71 -13.33 27.89 8.68
N LEU A 72 -14.12 27.50 9.68
CA LEU A 72 -14.02 26.16 10.31
C LEU A 72 -14.27 25.04 9.30
N VAL A 73 -15.32 25.17 8.48
CA VAL A 73 -15.66 24.18 7.45
C VAL A 73 -14.61 24.17 6.32
N ILE A 74 -14.12 25.34 5.91
CA ILE A 74 -13.05 25.43 4.90
C ILE A 74 -11.77 24.75 5.41
N VAL A 75 -11.36 25.02 6.65
CA VAL A 75 -10.18 24.38 7.26
C VAL A 75 -10.37 22.85 7.34
N PHE A 76 -11.57 22.38 7.65
CA PHE A 76 -11.88 20.96 7.61
C PHE A 76 -11.73 20.37 6.20
N LEU A 77 -12.32 20.99 5.18
CA LEU A 77 -12.23 20.53 3.80
C LEU A 77 -10.78 20.51 3.30
N VAL A 78 -10.02 21.57 3.57
CA VAL A 78 -8.60 21.64 3.23
C VAL A 78 -7.83 20.52 3.92
N ASN A 79 -8.12 20.24 5.18
CA ASN A 79 -7.48 19.16 5.93
C ASN A 79 -7.81 17.79 5.32
N VAL A 80 -9.08 17.53 4.96
CA VAL A 80 -9.49 16.27 4.30
C VAL A 80 -8.78 16.10 2.95
N ILE A 81 -8.73 17.15 2.13
CA ILE A 81 -8.04 17.12 0.83
C ILE A 81 -6.54 16.87 1.03
N PHE A 82 -5.91 17.55 1.99
CA PHE A 82 -4.49 17.39 2.29
C PHE A 82 -4.15 15.99 2.81
N LEU A 83 -4.97 15.42 3.70
CA LEU A 83 -4.82 14.06 4.20
C LEU A 83 -5.00 13.04 3.06
N GLY A 84 -6.00 13.25 2.19
CA GLY A 84 -6.20 12.43 0.99
C GLY A 84 -5.00 12.50 0.04
N TYR A 85 -4.45 13.69 -0.19
CA TYR A 85 -3.23 13.88 -0.97
C TYR A 85 -2.04 13.12 -0.35
N LEU A 86 -1.81 13.25 0.96
CA LEU A 86 -0.74 12.50 1.65
C LEU A 86 -0.94 10.98 1.52
N LEU A 87 -2.17 10.49 1.62
CA LEU A 87 -2.45 9.06 1.48
C LEU A 87 -2.16 8.56 0.06
N LEU A 88 -2.69 9.23 -0.97
CA LEU A 88 -2.56 8.79 -2.36
C LEU A 88 -1.19 9.08 -2.97
N TRP A 89 -0.56 10.20 -2.64
CA TRP A 89 0.69 10.61 -3.28
C TRP A 89 1.93 10.28 -2.45
N LYS A 90 1.79 10.03 -1.15
CA LYS A 90 2.92 9.73 -0.28
C LYS A 90 2.86 8.30 0.25
N ALA A 91 1.74 7.88 0.84
CA ALA A 91 1.65 6.52 1.41
C ALA A 91 1.50 5.44 0.34
N TYR A 92 0.62 5.63 -0.64
CA TYR A 92 0.37 4.65 -1.71
C TYR A 92 1.63 4.29 -2.51
N PRO A 93 2.43 5.23 -3.06
CA PRO A 93 3.63 4.86 -3.81
C PRO A 93 4.73 4.25 -2.94
N ILE A 94 4.79 4.56 -1.65
CA ILE A 94 5.74 3.92 -0.73
C ILE A 94 5.35 2.47 -0.46
N VAL A 95 4.07 2.20 -0.27
CA VAL A 95 3.58 0.85 0.04
C VAL A 95 3.57 -0.04 -1.21
N TYR A 96 3.20 0.52 -2.37
CA TYR A 96 3.02 -0.23 -3.62
C TYR A 96 4.12 0.06 -4.66
N ALA A 97 5.31 0.50 -4.24
CA ALA A 97 6.41 0.87 -5.14
C ALA A 97 6.77 -0.23 -6.15
N GLU A 98 6.80 -1.47 -5.68
CA GLU A 98 7.15 -2.65 -6.48
C GLU A 98 6.07 -2.99 -7.50
N GLU A 99 4.79 -2.92 -7.11
CA GLU A 99 3.67 -3.15 -8.03
C GLU A 99 3.61 -2.05 -9.12
N ILE A 100 3.80 -0.79 -8.72
CA ILE A 100 3.82 0.35 -9.66
C ILE A 100 4.98 0.23 -10.66
N ALA A 101 6.15 -0.25 -10.22
CA ALA A 101 7.29 -0.45 -11.10
C ALA A 101 7.05 -1.58 -12.12
N GLN A 102 6.41 -2.68 -11.70
CA GLN A 102 6.05 -3.78 -12.59
C GLN A 102 5.02 -3.36 -13.63
N GLU A 103 3.97 -2.65 -13.22
CA GLU A 103 2.92 -2.15 -14.11
C GLU A 103 3.48 -1.18 -15.17
N LYS A 104 4.41 -0.29 -14.77
CA LYS A 104 5.09 0.60 -15.71
C LYS A 104 5.94 -0.15 -16.73
N ALA A 105 6.71 -1.14 -16.29
CA ALA A 105 7.54 -1.94 -17.20
C ALA A 105 6.69 -2.72 -18.22
N GLU A 106 5.56 -3.28 -17.78
CA GLU A 106 4.62 -3.98 -18.67
C GLU A 106 3.96 -3.03 -19.68
N THR A 107 3.60 -1.81 -19.23
CA THR A 107 3.03 -0.77 -20.10
C THR A 107 4.03 -0.28 -21.14
N GLU A 108 5.32 -0.15 -20.79
CA GLU A 108 6.38 0.23 -21.72
C GLU A 108 6.63 -0.85 -22.77
N GLN A 109 6.62 -2.13 -22.38
CA GLN A 109 6.74 -3.26 -23.32
C GLN A 109 5.57 -3.30 -24.31
N LEU A 110 4.33 -3.08 -23.83
CA LEU A 110 3.15 -2.99 -24.70
C LEU A 110 3.25 -1.82 -25.69
N ARG A 111 3.72 -0.66 -25.23
CA ARG A 111 3.95 0.51 -26.11
C ARG A 111 5.01 0.26 -27.17
N GLN A 112 6.11 -0.40 -26.81
CA GLN A 112 7.16 -0.77 -27.75
C GLN A 112 6.65 -1.78 -28.79
N ALA A 113 5.90 -2.79 -28.34
CA ALA A 113 5.27 -3.77 -29.23
C ALA A 113 4.26 -3.11 -30.20
N GLU A 114 3.48 -2.14 -29.73
CA GLU A 114 2.51 -1.41 -30.58
C GLU A 114 3.22 -0.52 -31.62
N GLN A 115 4.34 0.10 -31.25
CA GLN A 115 5.16 0.90 -32.18
C GLN A 115 5.82 0.03 -33.25
N GLU A 116 6.38 -1.12 -32.87
CA GLU A 116 6.96 -2.08 -33.83
C GLU A 116 5.92 -2.62 -34.82
N GLN A 117 4.69 -2.90 -34.36
CA GLN A 117 3.60 -3.32 -35.23
C GLN A 117 3.16 -2.21 -36.19
N ARG A 118 3.13 -0.96 -35.75
CA ARG A 118 2.79 0.19 -36.62
C ARG A 118 3.86 0.46 -37.67
N LEU A 119 5.13 0.22 -37.35
CA LEU A 119 6.24 0.35 -38.30
C LEU A 119 6.19 -0.75 -39.36
N LYS A 120 5.99 -2.01 -38.95
CA LYS A 120 5.84 -3.15 -39.88
C LYS A 120 4.61 -3.09 -40.79
N LYS A 121 3.58 -2.31 -40.44
CA LYS A 121 2.39 -2.09 -41.28
C LYS A 121 2.55 -0.96 -42.31
N LYS A 122 3.62 -0.17 -42.21
CA LYS A 122 3.90 0.95 -43.12
C LYS A 122 4.90 0.61 -44.22
N GLU A 123 5.59 -0.53 -44.11
CA GLU A 123 6.37 -1.16 -45.17
C GLU A 123 5.48 -2.07 -46.03
#